data_AF-A0A3R8ZM70-F1
#
_entry.id   AF-A0A3R8ZM70-F1
#
_cell.length_a   1.000
_cell.length_b   1.000
_cell.length_c   1.000
_cell.angle_alpha   90.00
_cell.angle_beta   90.00
_cell.angle_gamma   90.00
#
_symmetry.space_group_name_H-M   'P 1'
#
loop_
_entity.id
_entity.type
_entity.pdbx_description
1 polymer ?
#
loop_
_entity_poly.entity_id
_entity_poly.type
_entity_poly.pdbx_seq_one_letter_code
_entity_poly.pdbx_strand_id
1 'polypeptide(L)'
;MKTFYLLMALIGTIIPWALFGSFFALNGIDVPLFLRSLFVNGAAGGFSADVLISILVFLMWSWRDAAKQGVARWWLVLPASAFVGLSLALPLYLYLRERD
;
A
#
# COMPACT_ATOMS: atom_id res chain seq x y z
N MET A 1 -6.79 -17.61 -8.04
CA MET A 1 -7.25 -16.39 -7.32
C MET A 1 -6.82 -15.07 -7.97
N LYS A 2 -6.21 -15.08 -9.17
CA LYS A 2 -5.68 -13.89 -9.86
C LYS A 2 -6.67 -12.74 -10.01
N THR A 3 -7.88 -13.01 -10.50
CA THR A 3 -8.88 -11.96 -10.75
C THR A 3 -9.26 -11.23 -9.46
N PHE A 4 -9.40 -11.95 -8.35
CA PHE A 4 -9.68 -11.36 -7.05
C PHE A 4 -8.55 -10.43 -6.60
N TYR A 5 -7.28 -10.86 -6.71
CA TYR A 5 -6.14 -10.02 -6.35
C TYR A 5 -6.01 -8.79 -7.26
N LEU A 6 -6.29 -8.92 -8.56
CA LEU A 6 -6.29 -7.79 -9.48
C LEU A 6 -7.39 -6.77 -9.12
N LEU A 7 -8.61 -7.24 -8.82
CA LEU A 7 -9.69 -6.37 -8.37
C LEU A 7 -9.35 -5.68 -7.05
N MET A 8 -8.77 -6.40 -6.09
CA MET A 8 -8.33 -5.82 -4.82
C MET A 8 -7.18 -4.82 -5.01
N ALA A 9 -6.27 -5.03 -5.96
CA ALA A 9 -5.23 -4.06 -6.30
C ALA A 9 -5.83 -2.77 -6.89
N LEU A 10 -6.83 -2.87 -7.76
CA LEU A 10 -7.55 -1.71 -8.29
C LEU A 10 -8.27 -0.95 -7.17
N ILE A 11 -9.05 -1.64 -6.35
CA ILE A 11 -9.79 -1.04 -5.23
C ILE A 11 -8.82 -0.40 -4.22
N GLY A 12 -7.75 -1.11 -3.88
CA GLY A 12 -6.68 -0.67 -3.00
C GLY A 12 -5.86 0.51 -3.53
N THR A 13 -6.00 0.86 -4.82
CA THR A 13 -5.45 2.07 -5.43
C THR A 13 -6.47 3.20 -5.47
N ILE A 14 -7.67 2.91 -5.94
CA ILE A 14 -8.72 3.92 -6.17
C ILE A 14 -9.16 4.56 -4.86
N ILE A 15 -9.40 3.77 -3.82
CA ILE A 15 -9.92 4.30 -2.54
C ILE A 15 -8.91 5.26 -1.88
N PRO A 16 -7.63 4.89 -1.66
CA PRO A 16 -6.67 5.82 -1.07
C PRO A 16 -6.48 7.09 -1.92
N TRP A 17 -6.36 6.94 -3.24
CA TRP A 17 -6.17 8.11 -4.12
C TRP A 17 -7.39 9.03 -4.18
N ALA A 18 -8.61 8.52 -4.06
CA ALA A 18 -9.81 9.35 -3.96
C ALA A 18 -9.80 10.19 -2.66
N LEU A 19 -9.39 9.58 -1.53
CA LEU A 19 -9.27 10.27 -0.25
C LEU A 19 -8.14 11.30 -0.26
N PHE A 20 -6.97 10.94 -0.80
CA PHE A 20 -5.84 11.86 -0.95
C PHE A 20 -6.17 13.01 -1.91
N GLY A 21 -6.84 12.72 -3.02
CA GLY A 21 -7.30 13.72 -3.98
C GLY A 21 -8.26 14.73 -3.35
N SER A 22 -9.22 14.27 -2.54
CA SER A 22 -10.11 15.15 -1.78
C SER A 22 -9.34 16.03 -0.79
N PHE A 23 -8.38 15.45 -0.07
CA PHE A 23 -7.53 16.20 0.86
C PHE A 23 -6.71 17.29 0.15
N PHE A 24 -6.03 16.95 -0.94
CA PHE A 24 -5.21 17.90 -1.70
C PHE A 24 -6.06 18.94 -2.44
N ALA A 25 -7.29 18.61 -2.85
CA ALA A 25 -8.22 19.59 -3.41
C ALA A 25 -8.65 20.65 -2.39
N LEU A 26 -8.80 20.26 -1.12
CA LEU A 26 -9.20 21.16 -0.04
C LEU A 26 -8.04 21.96 0.56
N ASN A 27 -6.85 21.37 0.66
CA ASN A 27 -5.71 21.93 1.38
C ASN A 27 -4.54 22.37 0.47
N GLY A 28 -4.63 22.11 -0.84
CA GLY A 28 -3.49 22.22 -1.74
C GLY A 28 -2.49 21.07 -1.59
N ILE A 29 -1.45 21.04 -2.41
CA ILE A 29 -0.36 20.04 -2.33
C ILE A 29 0.58 20.41 -1.18
N ASP A 30 0.13 20.18 0.06
CA ASP A 30 0.90 20.41 1.29
C ASP A 30 1.23 19.05 1.95
N VAL A 31 2.41 18.53 1.61
CA VAL A 31 2.93 17.25 2.14
C VAL A 31 3.18 17.32 3.66
N PRO A 32 3.79 18.38 4.22
CA PRO A 32 3.89 18.54 5.67
C PRO A 32 2.54 18.48 6.40
N LEU A 33 1.51 19.16 5.88
CA LEU A 33 0.17 19.14 6.45
C LEU A 33 -0.44 17.74 6.38
N PHE A 34 -0.32 17.06 5.23
CA PHE A 34 -0.78 15.68 5.07
C PHE A 34 -0.19 14.73 6.11
N LEU A 35 1.13 14.79 6.32
CA LEU A 35 1.81 13.96 7.32
C LEU A 35 1.36 14.26 8.75
N ARG A 36 1.10 15.53 9.09
CA ARG A 36 0.55 15.91 10.39
C ARG A 36 -0.89 15.42 10.56
N SER A 37 -1.69 15.46 9.49
CA SER A 37 -3.08 14.98 9.50
C SER A 37 -3.20 13.48 9.75
N LEU A 38 -2.22 12.68 9.31
CA LEU A 38 -2.15 11.24 9.62
C LEU A 38 -2.03 10.95 11.12
N PHE A 39 -1.53 11.90 11.91
CA PHE A 39 -1.33 11.77 13.36
C PHE A 39 -2.11 12.83 14.15
N VAL A 40 -3.22 13.34 13.59
CA VAL A 40 -4.00 14.44 14.21
C VAL A 40 -4.63 14.06 15.56
N ASN A 41 -4.90 12.77 15.76
CA ASN A 41 -5.42 12.23 17.02
C ASN A 41 -4.94 10.79 17.23
N GLY A 42 -5.20 10.22 18.41
CA GLY A 42 -4.75 8.88 18.76
C GLY A 42 -5.29 7.77 17.85
N ALA A 43 -6.52 7.90 17.34
CA ALA A 43 -7.10 6.91 16.44
C ALA A 43 -6.44 6.95 15.04
N ALA A 44 -6.33 8.14 14.44
CA ALA A 44 -5.65 8.34 13.17
C ALA A 44 -4.17 7.91 13.24
N GLY A 45 -3.48 8.28 14.33
CA GLY A 45 -2.10 7.87 14.56
C GLY A 45 -1.96 6.36 14.76
N GLY A 46 -2.90 5.73 15.46
CA GLY A 46 -2.97 4.28 15.62
C GLY A 46 -3.11 3.55 14.28
N PHE A 47 -4.05 3.97 13.42
CA PHE A 47 -4.20 3.41 12.08
C PHE A 47 -2.96 3.65 11.20
N SER A 48 -2.37 4.85 11.26
CA SER A 48 -1.16 5.15 10.51
C SER A 48 0.02 4.29 10.94
N ALA A 49 0.21 4.10 12.25
CA ALA A 49 1.25 3.23 12.81
C ALA A 49 1.02 1.76 12.42
N ASP A 50 -0.22 1.27 12.50
CA ASP A 50 -0.60 -0.10 12.09
C ASP A 50 -0.24 -0.38 10.63
N VAL A 51 -0.56 0.56 9.73
CA VAL A 51 -0.22 0.45 8.30
C VAL A 51 1.29 0.49 8.09
N LEU A 52 2.02 1.39 8.74
CA LEU A 52 3.48 1.50 8.60
C LEU A 52 4.20 0.23 9.09
N ILE A 53 3.81 -0.30 10.26
CA ILE A 53 4.36 -1.55 10.80
C ILE A 53 4.04 -2.71 9.84
N SER A 54 2.80 -2.78 9.36
CA SER A 54 2.37 -3.83 8.44
C SER A 54 3.12 -3.77 7.10
N ILE A 55 3.39 -2.58 6.56
CA ILE A 55 4.25 -2.41 5.37
C ILE A 55 5.65 -2.95 5.63
N LEU A 56 6.27 -2.60 6.76
CA LEU A 56 7.64 -3.05 7.09
C LEU A 56 7.71 -4.58 7.18
N VAL A 57 6.78 -5.20 7.91
CA VAL A 57 6.71 -6.66 8.04
C VAL A 57 6.46 -7.30 6.68
N PHE A 58 5.53 -6.75 5.90
CA PHE A 58 5.19 -7.25 4.57
C PHE A 58 6.36 -7.15 3.58
N LEU A 59 7.14 -6.07 3.59
CA LEU A 59 8.32 -5.94 2.73
C LEU A 59 9.38 -6.99 3.06
N MET A 60 9.68 -7.20 4.35
CA MET A 60 10.63 -8.23 4.77
C MET A 60 10.16 -9.65 4.42
N TRP A 61 8.87 -9.93 4.66
CA TRP A 61 8.28 -11.23 4.36
C TRP A 61 8.22 -11.48 2.85
N SER A 62 7.69 -10.54 2.08
CA SER A 62 7.52 -10.67 0.63
C SER A 62 8.86 -10.76 -0.09
N TRP A 63 9.91 -10.10 0.40
CA TRP A 63 11.26 -10.26 -0.15
C TRP A 63 11.78 -11.70 -0.02
N ARG A 64 11.66 -12.28 1.17
CA ARG A 64 12.07 -13.68 1.43
C ARG A 64 11.20 -14.66 0.65
N ASP A 65 9.90 -14.42 0.58
CA ASP A 65 8.96 -15.28 -0.15
C ASP A 65 9.19 -15.21 -1.67
N ALA A 66 9.44 -14.02 -2.21
CA ALA A 66 9.76 -13.82 -3.62
C ALA A 66 11.03 -14.55 -4.04
N ALA A 67 12.07 -14.51 -3.20
CA ALA A 67 13.31 -15.23 -3.43
C ALA A 67 13.10 -16.76 -3.44
N LYS A 68 12.28 -17.28 -2.52
CA LYS A 68 11.97 -18.71 -2.43
C LYS A 68 11.10 -19.22 -3.57
N GLN A 69 10.09 -18.44 -3.95
CA GLN A 69 9.11 -18.84 -4.95
C GLN A 69 9.47 -18.38 -6.36
N GLY A 70 10.58 -17.65 -6.55
CA GLY A 70 10.98 -17.13 -7.85
C GLY A 70 9.92 -16.21 -8.45
N VAL A 71 9.36 -15.30 -7.64
CA VAL A 71 8.38 -14.32 -8.09
C VAL A 71 9.10 -13.23 -8.90
N ALA A 72 8.88 -13.23 -10.22
CA ALA A 72 9.42 -12.20 -11.08
C ALA A 72 8.78 -10.84 -10.76
N ARG A 73 9.56 -9.74 -10.93
CA ARG A 73 9.08 -8.35 -10.75
C ARG A 73 8.62 -7.98 -9.34
N TRP A 74 9.09 -8.67 -8.29
CA TRP A 74 8.84 -8.28 -6.88
C TRP A 74 9.17 -6.82 -6.59
N TRP A 75 10.15 -6.22 -7.30
CA TRP A 75 10.51 -4.82 -7.14
C TRP A 75 9.33 -3.84 -7.34
N LEU A 76 8.26 -4.22 -8.06
CA LEU A 76 7.03 -3.41 -8.21
C LEU A 76 6.27 -3.20 -6.89
N VAL A 77 6.51 -4.06 -5.90
CA VAL A 77 5.90 -3.96 -4.57
C VAL A 77 6.44 -2.74 -3.80
N LEU A 78 7.70 -2.34 -4.05
CA LEU A 78 8.35 -1.20 -3.40
C LEU A 78 7.71 0.16 -3.76
N PRO A 79 7.54 0.53 -5.05
CA PRO A 79 6.83 1.76 -5.39
C PRO A 79 5.34 1.66 -5.01
N ALA A 80 4.72 0.48 -5.10
CA ALA A 80 3.33 0.31 -4.66
C ALA A 80 3.14 0.63 -3.17
N SER A 81 4.02 0.16 -2.30
CA SER A 81 3.95 0.46 -0.87
C SER A 81 4.30 1.92 -0.54
N ALA A 82 5.20 2.54 -1.31
CA ALA A 82 5.60 3.94 -1.10
C ALA A 82 4.56 4.96 -1.58
N PHE A 83 3.96 4.75 -2.75
CA PHE A 83 3.04 5.73 -3.37
C PHE A 83 1.57 5.54 -2.99
N VAL A 84 1.17 4.32 -2.62
CA VAL A 84 -0.23 4.00 -2.32
C VAL A 84 -0.37 3.43 -0.91
N GLY A 85 0.50 2.48 -0.55
CA GLY A 85 0.49 1.80 0.73
C GLY A 85 0.23 0.30 0.62
N LEU A 86 -0.02 -0.33 1.76
CA LEU A 86 -0.21 -1.78 1.85
C LEU A 86 -1.42 -2.28 1.04
N SER A 87 -2.45 -1.44 0.92
CA SER A 87 -3.71 -1.76 0.22
C SER A 87 -3.51 -2.17 -1.24
N LEU A 88 -2.52 -1.60 -1.93
CA LEU A 88 -2.12 -2.02 -3.28
C LEU A 88 -0.97 -3.04 -3.23
N ALA A 89 0.04 -2.81 -2.37
CA ALA A 89 1.25 -3.60 -2.37
C ALA A 89 1.00 -5.10 -2.10
N LEU A 90 0.10 -5.41 -1.15
CA LEU A 90 -0.29 -6.77 -0.79
C LEU A 90 -0.98 -7.51 -1.95
N PRO A 91 -2.12 -7.04 -2.50
CA PRO A 91 -2.79 -7.75 -3.59
C PRO A 91 -1.94 -7.79 -4.86
N LEU A 92 -1.13 -6.76 -5.14
CA LEU A 92 -0.18 -6.78 -6.27
C LEU A 92 0.84 -7.91 -6.12
N TYR A 93 1.43 -8.06 -4.93
CA TYR A 93 2.37 -9.16 -4.69
C TYR A 93 1.71 -10.54 -4.84
N LEU A 94 0.52 -10.72 -4.27
CA LEU A 94 -0.22 -11.98 -4.38
C LEU A 94 -0.59 -12.29 -5.83
N TYR A 95 -0.97 -11.28 -6.62
CA TYR A 95 -1.20 -11.43 -8.05
C TYR A 95 0.06 -11.87 -8.82
N LEU A 96 1.22 -11.26 -8.53
CA LEU A 96 2.50 -11.62 -9.16
C LEU A 96 2.99 -13.02 -8.76
N ARG A 97 2.69 -13.43 -7.53
CA ARG A 97 3.05 -14.73 -6.99
C ARG A 97 2.18 -15.87 -7.54
N GLU A 98 0.91 -15.59 -7.82
CA GLU A 98 -0.02 -16.60 -8.31
C GLU A 98 0.47 -17.17 -9.66
N ARG A 99 0.85 -18.45 -9.66
CA ARG A 99 1.09 -19.25 -10.86
C ARG A 99 -0.22 -19.96 -11.16
N ASP A 100 -0.70 -19.89 -12.40
CA ASP A 100 -2.01 -20.46 -12.78
C ASP A 100 -2.15 -21.92 -12.36
#